data_AF-A0A2G9GHY1-F1
#
_entry.id   AF-A0A2G9GHY1-F1
#
_cell.length_a   1.000
_cell.length_b   1.000
_cell.length_c   1.000
_cell.angle_alpha   90.00
_cell.angle_beta   90.00
_cell.angle_gamma   90.00
#
_symmetry.space_group_name_H-M   'P 1'
#
loop_
_entity.id
_entity.type
_entity.pdbx_description
1 polymer ?
#
loop_
_entity_poly.entity_id
_entity_poly.type
_entity_poly.pdbx_seq_one_letter_code
_entity_poly.pdbx_strand_id
1 'polypeptide(L)'
;MAIPIYKSYSCTYLLIFLFLISGIFFASATPVEDVCHRTHDEAFCRTVLGSDPPRTQTAGLHELGQMVIDMASRIATDAKAKILSLSSSAKDPKLIKDLKMCGVYYGDALTSVKAATNYLNRGEYGDLNVNAGAVNGDALNCEALFQEPPTRKSPLTSENDDLERFGEILEVISNLLPSTEYNPPQKSGYLEKRYKTAHLQFILFVTLLF
;
A
#
# COMPACT_ATOMS: atom_id res chain seq x y z
N MET A 1 36.31 61.69 23.55
CA MET A 1 35.51 61.18 22.41
C MET A 1 35.08 59.77 22.75
N ALA A 2 33.85 59.58 23.25
CA ALA A 2 33.34 58.28 23.68
C ALA A 2 32.65 57.59 22.50
N ILE A 3 33.14 56.43 22.09
CA ILE A 3 32.54 55.61 21.04
C ILE A 3 31.35 54.86 21.66
N PRO A 4 30.13 54.96 21.11
CA PRO A 4 28.96 54.34 21.69
C PRO A 4 29.01 52.80 21.57
N ILE A 5 29.22 52.13 22.70
CA ILE A 5 29.31 50.65 22.80
C ILE A 5 27.93 49.98 22.58
N TYR A 6 26.82 50.73 22.65
CA TYR A 6 25.46 50.20 22.51
C TYR A 6 25.14 49.64 21.11
N LYS A 7 25.88 50.05 20.07
CA LYS A 7 25.67 49.58 18.69
C LYS A 7 26.21 48.15 18.48
N SER A 8 27.18 47.73 19.28
CA SER A 8 27.83 46.41 19.17
C SER A 8 26.96 45.29 19.76
N TYR A 9 26.38 45.52 20.94
CA TYR A 9 25.50 44.53 21.60
C TYR A 9 24.23 44.24 20.78
N SER A 10 23.64 45.27 20.15
CA SER A 10 22.46 45.12 19.29
C SER A 10 22.69 44.18 18.10
N CYS A 11 23.91 44.17 17.54
CA CYS A 11 24.25 43.31 16.41
C CYS A 11 24.46 41.86 16.87
N THR A 12 25.06 41.65 18.05
CA THR A 12 25.24 40.30 18.61
C THR A 12 23.92 39.64 18.97
N TYR A 13 22.95 40.37 19.54
CA TYR A 13 21.61 39.83 19.81
C TYR A 13 20.85 39.49 18.52
N LEU A 14 20.99 40.32 17.48
CA LEU A 14 20.39 40.04 16.17
C LEU A 14 20.99 38.77 15.55
N LEU A 15 22.32 38.60 15.59
CA LEU A 15 22.98 37.40 15.06
C LEU A 15 22.63 36.13 15.85
N ILE A 16 22.51 36.21 17.18
CA ILE A 16 22.05 35.09 18.01
C ILE A 16 20.59 34.75 17.71
N PHE A 17 19.73 35.76 17.53
CA PHE A 17 18.33 35.55 17.14
C PHE A 17 18.22 34.91 15.74
N LEU A 18 19.03 35.35 14.78
CA LEU A 18 19.14 34.76 13.43
C LEU A 18 19.66 33.31 13.47
N PHE A 19 20.60 32.99 14.36
CA PHE A 19 21.12 31.63 14.54
C PHE A 19 20.06 30.72 15.19
N LEU A 20 19.32 31.24 16.17
CA LEU A 20 18.21 30.52 16.82
C LEU A 20 17.05 30.23 15.85
N ILE A 21 16.66 31.16 14.98
CA ILE A 21 15.64 30.90 13.95
C ILE A 21 16.14 29.96 12.83
N SER A 22 17.44 29.98 12.51
CA SER A 22 18.02 29.04 11.53
C SER A 22 18.04 27.59 12.04
N GLY A 23 18.07 27.39 13.36
CA GLY A 23 18.02 26.08 14.00
C GLY A 23 16.62 25.47 14.10
N ILE A 24 15.55 26.22 13.81
CA ILE A 24 14.16 25.79 14.01
C ILE A 24 13.53 25.17 12.75
N PHE A 25 14.12 25.34 11.55
CA PHE A 25 13.47 25.00 10.28
C PHE A 25 14.22 24.03 9.36
N PHE A 26 14.66 22.90 9.90
CA PHE A 26 14.91 21.71 9.08
C PHE A 26 14.18 20.50 9.69
N ALA A 27 12.85 20.56 9.75
CA ALA A 27 12.07 19.33 9.90
C ALA A 27 12.13 18.61 8.56
N SER A 28 13.06 17.65 8.41
CA SER A 28 12.98 16.71 7.30
C SER A 28 11.67 15.94 7.43
N ALA A 29 10.93 15.80 6.34
CA ALA A 29 9.76 14.93 6.30
C ALA A 29 10.17 13.53 6.79
N THR A 30 9.35 12.93 7.66
CA THR A 30 9.60 11.57 8.11
C THR A 30 9.32 10.60 6.97
N PRO A 31 9.92 9.40 6.94
CA PRO A 31 9.58 8.38 5.93
C PRO A 31 8.08 8.08 5.86
N VAL A 32 7.37 8.16 6.99
CA VAL A 32 5.90 8.03 7.05
C VAL A 32 5.21 9.17 6.29
N GLU A 33 5.66 10.40 6.49
CA GLU A 33 5.12 11.58 5.81
C GLU A 33 5.31 11.48 4.28
N ASP A 34 6.51 11.11 3.86
CA ASP A 34 6.87 10.99 2.44
C ASP A 34 6.05 9.90 1.74
N VAL A 35 5.78 8.78 2.43
CA VAL A 35 4.92 7.72 1.93
C VAL A 35 3.47 8.19 1.86
N CYS A 36 2.91 8.68 2.98
CA CYS A 36 1.47 8.93 3.04
C CYS A 36 1.01 10.06 2.13
N HIS A 37 1.82 11.09 1.90
CA HIS A 37 1.49 12.14 0.92
C HIS A 37 1.42 11.68 -0.54
N ARG A 38 1.88 10.47 -0.84
CA ARG A 38 1.86 9.88 -2.18
C ARG A 38 0.79 8.80 -2.34
N THR A 39 0.03 8.52 -1.29
CA THR A 39 -1.11 7.62 -1.31
C THR A 39 -2.40 8.38 -1.56
N HIS A 40 -3.41 7.74 -2.14
CA HIS A 40 -4.73 8.34 -2.37
C HIS A 40 -5.47 8.63 -1.06
N ASP A 41 -5.30 7.78 -0.04
CA ASP A 41 -5.89 7.96 1.29
C ASP A 41 -4.79 8.20 2.35
N GLU A 42 -4.31 9.46 2.43
CA GLU A 42 -3.26 9.81 3.38
C GLU A 42 -3.65 9.53 4.84
N ALA A 43 -4.93 9.69 5.19
CA ALA A 43 -5.41 9.52 6.54
C ALA A 43 -5.38 8.05 6.96
N PHE A 44 -5.79 7.16 6.05
CA PHE A 44 -5.63 5.72 6.23
C PHE A 44 -4.15 5.35 6.35
N CYS A 45 -3.30 5.82 5.43
CA CYS A 45 -1.86 5.54 5.50
C CYS A 45 -1.24 5.97 6.84
N ARG A 46 -1.56 7.16 7.34
CA ARG A 46 -1.08 7.64 8.64
C ARG A 46 -1.60 6.80 9.80
N THR A 47 -2.82 6.29 9.69
CA THR A 47 -3.37 5.38 10.71
C THR A 47 -2.60 4.07 10.73
N VAL A 48 -2.33 3.51 9.54
CA VAL A 48 -1.60 2.25 9.35
C VAL A 48 -0.16 2.38 9.85
N LEU A 49 0.58 3.36 9.34
CA LEU A 49 2.00 3.58 9.68
C LEU A 49 2.19 4.32 11.02
N GLY A 50 1.13 4.86 11.61
CA GLY A 50 1.13 5.46 12.95
C GLY A 50 0.71 4.52 14.06
N SER A 51 0.28 3.29 13.73
CA SER A 51 -0.33 2.33 14.68
C SER A 51 0.66 1.79 15.73
N ASP A 52 1.97 1.86 15.49
CA ASP A 52 3.02 1.42 16.40
C ASP A 52 4.13 2.49 16.55
N PRO A 53 3.86 3.57 17.31
CA PRO A 53 4.72 4.75 17.36
C PRO A 53 6.19 4.47 17.73
N PRO A 54 6.51 3.58 18.69
CA PRO A 54 7.91 3.24 18.99
C PRO A 54 8.64 2.61 17.79
N ARG A 55 7.92 1.83 16.97
CA ARG A 55 8.48 1.13 15.81
C ARG A 55 8.55 2.03 14.58
N THR A 56 7.66 3.00 14.43
CA THR A 56 7.55 3.80 13.19
C THR A 56 8.20 5.18 13.26
N GLN A 57 8.45 5.73 14.45
CA GLN A 57 9.14 7.03 14.59
C GLN A 57 10.57 7.04 14.03
N THR A 58 11.25 5.89 14.04
CA THR A 58 12.62 5.74 13.51
C THR A 58 12.70 4.71 12.40
N ALA A 59 11.56 4.21 11.91
CA ALA A 59 11.55 3.23 10.81
C ALA A 59 11.99 3.87 9.51
N GLY A 60 12.90 3.20 8.79
CA GLY A 60 13.15 3.49 7.39
C GLY A 60 12.06 2.89 6.52
N LEU A 61 12.13 3.19 5.22
CA LEU A 61 11.20 2.68 4.22
C LEU A 61 11.15 1.14 4.18
N HIS A 62 12.27 0.47 4.46
CA HIS A 62 12.32 -0.99 4.51
C HIS A 62 11.48 -1.55 5.66
N GLU A 63 11.62 -1.00 6.86
CA GLU A 63 10.84 -1.42 8.03
C GLU A 63 9.35 -1.11 7.87
N LEU A 64 9.01 0.05 7.28
CA LEU A 64 7.63 0.40 6.95
C LEU A 64 7.05 -0.56 5.90
N GLY A 65 7.82 -0.92 4.87
CA GLY A 65 7.41 -1.90 3.86
C GLY A 65 7.11 -3.27 4.46
N GLN A 66 7.99 -3.76 5.34
CA GLN A 66 7.77 -5.04 6.02
C GLN A 66 6.52 -5.00 6.92
N MET A 67 6.28 -3.88 7.60
CA MET A 67 5.07 -3.71 8.42
C MET A 67 3.79 -3.82 7.58
N VAL A 68 3.73 -3.13 6.44
CA VAL A 68 2.55 -3.16 5.55
C VAL A 68 2.35 -4.56 4.97
N ILE A 69 3.43 -5.24 4.57
CA ILE A 69 3.41 -6.65 4.11
C ILE A 69 2.81 -7.55 5.20
N ASP A 70 3.23 -7.39 6.45
CA ASP A 70 2.73 -8.19 7.57
C ASP A 70 1.22 -7.95 7.80
N MET A 71 0.75 -6.70 7.66
CA MET A 71 -0.67 -6.36 7.80
C MET A 71 -1.50 -6.94 6.64
N ALA A 72 -1.01 -6.81 5.39
CA ALA A 72 -1.64 -7.41 4.21
C ALA A 72 -1.73 -8.93 4.33
N SER A 73 -0.69 -9.60 4.81
CA SER A 73 -0.69 -11.04 5.05
C SER A 73 -1.77 -11.46 6.05
N ARG A 74 -1.93 -10.71 7.16
CA ARG A 74 -2.95 -10.98 8.18
C ARG A 74 -4.36 -10.80 7.63
N ILE A 75 -4.66 -9.63 7.06
CA ILE A 75 -6.00 -9.36 6.48
C ILE A 75 -6.34 -10.38 5.39
N ALA A 76 -5.40 -10.71 4.50
CA ALA A 76 -5.67 -11.68 3.45
C ALA A 76 -5.93 -13.09 3.99
N THR A 77 -5.22 -13.49 5.05
CA THR A 77 -5.45 -14.77 5.73
C THR A 77 -6.81 -14.81 6.41
N ASP A 78 -7.17 -13.76 7.15
CA ASP A 78 -8.44 -13.67 7.87
C ASP A 78 -9.63 -13.62 6.90
N ALA A 79 -9.51 -12.84 5.82
CA ALA A 79 -10.50 -12.78 4.76
C ALA A 79 -10.71 -14.14 4.08
N LYS A 80 -9.64 -14.90 3.84
CA LYS A 80 -9.74 -16.26 3.28
C LYS A 80 -10.47 -17.22 4.22
N ALA A 81 -10.24 -17.12 5.53
CA ALA A 81 -10.99 -17.90 6.52
C ALA A 81 -12.48 -17.50 6.56
N LYS A 82 -12.76 -16.19 6.51
CA LYS A 82 -14.13 -15.65 6.43
C LYS A 82 -14.84 -16.12 5.15
N ILE A 83 -14.18 -16.07 4.00
CA ILE A 83 -14.69 -16.59 2.72
C ILE A 83 -15.09 -18.06 2.83
N LEU A 84 -14.24 -18.90 3.43
CA LEU A 84 -14.53 -20.31 3.62
C LEU A 84 -15.78 -20.53 4.50
N SER A 85 -15.91 -19.76 5.58
CA SER A 85 -17.09 -19.80 6.45
C SER A 85 -18.37 -19.33 5.74
N LEU A 86 -18.30 -18.22 5.00
CA LEU A 86 -19.45 -17.67 4.28
C LEU A 86 -19.88 -18.59 3.12
N SER A 87 -18.93 -19.12 2.36
CA SER A 87 -19.25 -19.96 1.20
C SER A 87 -19.81 -21.33 1.58
N SER A 88 -19.49 -21.85 2.77
CA SER A 88 -20.04 -23.11 3.28
C SER A 88 -21.44 -22.96 3.89
N SER A 89 -21.82 -21.77 4.34
CA SER A 89 -23.13 -21.49 4.96
C SER A 89 -24.13 -20.81 4.04
N ALA A 90 -23.66 -20.20 2.93
CA ALA A 90 -24.50 -19.55 1.96
C ALA A 90 -25.44 -20.54 1.24
N LYS A 91 -26.66 -20.07 0.93
CA LYS A 91 -27.66 -20.81 0.16
C LYS A 91 -27.79 -20.32 -1.28
N ASP A 92 -27.43 -19.07 -1.53
CA ASP A 92 -27.50 -18.46 -2.85
C ASP A 92 -26.33 -18.96 -3.72
N PRO A 93 -26.59 -19.65 -4.85
CA PRO A 93 -25.55 -20.15 -5.73
C PRO A 93 -24.61 -19.07 -6.29
N LYS A 94 -25.12 -17.86 -6.60
CA LYS A 94 -24.27 -16.76 -7.08
C LYS A 94 -23.33 -16.29 -5.98
N LEU A 95 -23.83 -16.13 -4.75
CA LEU A 95 -23.01 -15.77 -3.60
C LEU A 95 -21.91 -16.81 -3.33
N ILE A 96 -22.23 -18.11 -3.38
CA ILE A 96 -21.25 -19.18 -3.21
C ILE A 96 -20.15 -19.09 -4.27
N LYS A 97 -20.54 -18.86 -5.53
CA LYS A 97 -19.60 -18.73 -6.65
C LYS A 97 -18.68 -17.51 -6.46
N ASP A 98 -19.24 -16.35 -6.15
CA ASP A 98 -18.48 -15.11 -5.97
C ASP A 98 -17.50 -15.22 -4.80
N LEU A 99 -17.95 -15.78 -3.66
CA LEU A 99 -17.09 -16.03 -2.51
C LEU A 99 -15.95 -17.01 -2.85
N LYS A 100 -16.24 -18.10 -3.56
CA LYS A 100 -15.19 -19.03 -4.00
C LYS A 100 -14.17 -18.36 -4.91
N MET A 101 -14.65 -17.47 -5.79
CA MET A 101 -13.77 -16.73 -6.69
C MET A 101 -12.90 -15.72 -5.92
N CYS A 102 -13.47 -14.98 -4.96
CA CYS A 102 -12.70 -14.21 -3.99
C CYS A 102 -11.66 -15.07 -3.25
N GLY A 103 -11.99 -16.31 -2.89
CA GLY A 103 -11.03 -17.22 -2.25
C GLY A 103 -9.79 -17.54 -3.09
N VAL A 104 -9.90 -17.50 -4.42
CA VAL A 104 -8.76 -17.61 -5.33
C VAL A 104 -7.98 -16.29 -5.35
N TYR A 105 -8.65 -15.15 -5.53
CA TYR A 105 -7.99 -13.84 -5.52
C TYR A 105 -7.21 -13.60 -4.22
N TYR A 106 -7.78 -13.92 -3.06
CA TYR A 106 -7.06 -13.86 -1.79
C TYR A 106 -5.92 -14.88 -1.67
N GLY A 107 -6.01 -16.02 -2.36
CA GLY A 107 -4.89 -16.96 -2.50
C GLY A 107 -3.73 -16.42 -3.35
N ASP A 108 -4.06 -15.74 -4.44
CA ASP A 108 -3.10 -15.08 -5.33
C ASP A 108 -2.46 -13.86 -4.65
N ALA A 109 -3.26 -13.07 -3.92
CA ALA A 109 -2.79 -11.99 -3.08
C ALA A 109 -1.79 -12.48 -2.02
N LEU A 110 -2.10 -13.57 -1.30
CA LEU A 110 -1.17 -14.17 -0.32
C LEU A 110 0.15 -14.64 -0.96
N THR A 111 0.07 -15.17 -2.19
CA THR A 111 1.27 -15.56 -2.95
C THR A 111 2.11 -14.32 -3.29
N SER A 112 1.46 -13.24 -3.72
CA SER A 112 2.10 -11.96 -4.03
C SER A 112 2.69 -11.27 -2.79
N VAL A 113 1.99 -11.29 -1.66
CA VAL A 113 2.49 -10.78 -0.36
C VAL A 113 3.75 -11.54 0.07
N LYS A 114 3.75 -12.87 -0.04
CA LYS A 114 4.93 -13.69 0.28
C LYS A 114 6.10 -13.38 -0.65
N ALA A 115 5.84 -13.15 -1.93
CA ALA A 115 6.85 -12.76 -2.89
C ALA A 115 7.40 -11.36 -2.58
N ALA A 116 6.53 -10.40 -2.26
CA ALA A 116 6.89 -9.04 -1.85
C ALA A 116 7.85 -9.03 -0.65
N THR A 117 7.64 -9.89 0.35
CA THR A 117 8.61 -10.05 1.46
C THR A 117 10.02 -10.39 0.96
N ASN A 118 10.12 -11.33 0.02
CA ASN A 118 11.42 -11.74 -0.52
C ASN A 118 12.06 -10.63 -1.35
N TYR A 119 11.28 -9.94 -2.19
CA TYR A 119 11.75 -8.84 -3.03
C TYR A 119 12.24 -7.64 -2.20
N LEU A 120 11.51 -7.29 -1.14
CA LEU A 120 11.91 -6.28 -0.18
C LEU A 120 13.28 -6.62 0.44
N ASN A 121 13.43 -7.84 0.95
CA ASN A 121 14.67 -8.29 1.60
C ASN A 121 15.87 -8.41 0.64
N ARG A 122 15.63 -8.66 -0.66
CA ARG A 122 16.68 -8.74 -1.68
C ARG A 122 17.03 -7.40 -2.32
N GLY A 123 16.29 -6.33 -2.02
CA GLY A 123 16.48 -5.03 -2.67
C GLY A 123 15.89 -4.93 -4.08
N GLU A 124 15.06 -5.89 -4.48
CA GLU A 124 14.47 -6.02 -5.82
C GLU A 124 13.16 -5.20 -5.90
N TYR A 125 13.27 -3.88 -5.74
CA TYR A 125 12.10 -3.01 -5.51
C TYR A 125 11.16 -2.85 -6.71
N GLY A 126 11.64 -3.11 -7.94
CA GLY A 126 10.78 -3.18 -9.11
C GLY A 126 9.79 -4.36 -9.04
N ASP A 127 10.27 -5.53 -8.63
CA ASP A 127 9.41 -6.71 -8.44
C ASP A 127 8.54 -6.58 -7.19
N LEU A 128 9.04 -5.90 -6.15
CA LEU A 128 8.22 -5.49 -5.00
C LEU A 128 7.02 -4.66 -5.46
N ASN A 129 7.24 -3.65 -6.31
CA ASN A 129 6.18 -2.80 -6.85
C ASN A 129 5.13 -3.64 -7.62
N VAL A 130 5.59 -4.51 -8.53
CA VAL A 130 4.69 -5.38 -9.31
C VAL A 130 3.84 -6.28 -8.41
N ASN A 131 4.42 -6.85 -7.35
CA ASN A 131 3.68 -7.71 -6.42
C ASN A 131 2.77 -6.91 -5.48
N ALA A 132 3.11 -5.67 -5.15
CA ALA A 132 2.23 -4.77 -4.40
C ALA A 132 0.98 -4.40 -5.23
N GLY A 133 1.16 -4.05 -6.51
CA GLY A 133 0.06 -3.81 -7.44
C GLY A 133 -0.78 -5.07 -7.71
N ALA A 134 -0.17 -6.26 -7.62
CA ALA A 134 -0.90 -7.53 -7.67
C ALA A 134 -1.86 -7.71 -6.47
N VAL A 135 -1.40 -7.40 -5.27
CA VAL A 135 -2.21 -7.44 -4.04
C VAL A 135 -3.40 -6.48 -4.15
N ASN A 136 -3.15 -5.24 -4.59
CA ASN A 136 -4.21 -4.27 -4.85
C ASN A 136 -5.24 -4.82 -5.85
N GLY A 137 -4.77 -5.27 -7.02
CA GLY A 137 -5.64 -5.75 -8.08
C GLY A 137 -6.50 -6.95 -7.68
N ASP A 138 -5.98 -7.88 -6.89
CA ASP A 138 -6.75 -9.04 -6.42
C ASP A 138 -7.87 -8.65 -5.44
N ALA A 139 -7.63 -7.66 -4.58
CA ALA A 139 -8.67 -7.11 -3.69
C ALA A 139 -9.79 -6.42 -4.48
N LEU A 140 -9.42 -5.55 -5.44
CA LEU A 140 -10.37 -4.89 -6.33
C LEU A 140 -11.21 -5.88 -7.16
N ASN A 141 -10.57 -6.93 -7.68
CA ASN A 141 -11.25 -7.96 -8.46
C ASN A 141 -12.27 -8.72 -7.61
N CYS A 142 -11.97 -9.01 -6.34
CA CYS A 142 -12.94 -9.63 -5.44
C CYS A 142 -14.15 -8.71 -5.20
N GLU A 143 -13.94 -7.41 -4.93
CA GLU A 143 -15.04 -6.47 -4.69
C GLU A 143 -15.93 -6.31 -5.94
N ALA A 144 -15.32 -6.30 -7.14
CA ALA A 144 -16.02 -6.15 -8.41
C ALA A 144 -17.03 -7.27 -8.69
N LEU A 145 -16.80 -8.50 -8.20
CA LEU A 145 -17.73 -9.63 -8.37
C LEU A 145 -19.12 -9.35 -7.78
N PHE A 146 -19.19 -8.53 -6.74
CA PHE A 146 -20.44 -8.18 -6.05
C PHE A 146 -21.18 -7.02 -6.74
N GLN A 147 -20.51 -6.33 -7.66
CA GLN A 147 -21.12 -5.29 -8.49
C GLN A 147 -21.84 -5.87 -9.72
N GLU A 148 -21.52 -7.11 -10.10
CA GLU A 148 -22.22 -7.83 -11.18
C GLU A 148 -23.67 -8.16 -10.81
N PRO A 149 -24.61 -8.17 -11.78
CA PRO A 149 -25.99 -8.56 -11.53
C PRO A 149 -26.16 -9.98 -10.95
N PRO A 150 -27.03 -10.17 -9.94
CA PRO A 150 -27.67 -9.12 -9.16
C PRO A 150 -26.67 -8.45 -8.21
N THR A 151 -26.51 -7.15 -8.38
CA THR A 151 -25.62 -6.31 -7.58
C THR A 151 -26.00 -6.41 -6.10
N ARG A 152 -24.99 -6.57 -5.25
CA ARG A 152 -25.16 -6.68 -3.80
C ARG A 152 -23.96 -6.07 -3.08
N LYS A 153 -24.13 -5.69 -1.83
CA LYS A 153 -22.98 -5.32 -1.01
C LYS A 153 -22.10 -6.54 -0.76
N SER A 154 -20.81 -6.40 -1.00
CA SER A 154 -19.83 -7.43 -0.68
C SER A 154 -19.79 -7.66 0.84
N PRO A 155 -19.80 -8.92 1.31
CA PRO A 155 -19.55 -9.22 2.72
C PRO A 155 -18.08 -8.99 3.11
N LEU A 156 -17.21 -8.65 2.14
CA LEU A 156 -15.76 -8.47 2.28
C LEU A 156 -15.31 -7.04 1.98
N THR A 157 -16.23 -6.07 1.81
CA THR A 157 -15.86 -4.69 1.42
C THR A 157 -14.74 -4.12 2.31
N SER A 158 -14.81 -4.30 3.63
CA SER A 158 -13.76 -3.79 4.53
C SER A 158 -12.41 -4.45 4.26
N GLU A 159 -12.38 -5.77 4.14
CA GLU A 159 -11.14 -6.52 3.89
C GLU A 159 -10.57 -6.27 2.48
N ASN A 160 -11.43 -6.02 1.50
CA ASN A 160 -11.03 -5.65 0.15
C ASN A 160 -10.43 -4.24 0.14
N ASP A 161 -11.11 -3.27 0.76
CA ASP A 161 -10.63 -1.88 0.84
C ASP A 161 -9.30 -1.79 1.60
N ASP A 162 -9.16 -2.49 2.72
CA ASP A 162 -7.91 -2.45 3.49
C ASP A 162 -6.75 -3.09 2.71
N LEU A 163 -6.99 -4.25 2.08
CA LEU A 163 -5.95 -4.96 1.32
C LEU A 163 -5.52 -4.17 0.06
N GLU A 164 -6.48 -3.51 -0.59
CA GLU A 164 -6.25 -2.61 -1.72
C GLU A 164 -5.29 -1.48 -1.34
N ARG A 165 -5.62 -0.75 -0.27
CA ARG A 165 -4.81 0.36 0.25
C ARG A 165 -3.46 -0.09 0.79
N PHE A 166 -3.35 -1.28 1.36
CA PHE A 166 -2.05 -1.84 1.74
C PHE A 166 -1.17 -2.12 0.54
N GLY A 167 -1.75 -2.64 -0.56
CA GLY A 167 -1.04 -2.79 -1.82
C GLY A 167 -0.52 -1.43 -2.33
N GLU A 168 -1.37 -0.40 -2.30
CA GLU A 168 -1.00 0.96 -2.72
C GLU A 168 0.14 1.56 -1.86
N ILE A 169 0.03 1.50 -0.53
CA ILE A 169 1.09 1.99 0.37
C ILE A 169 2.42 1.28 0.05
N LEU A 170 2.37 -0.03 -0.20
CA LEU A 170 3.56 -0.81 -0.54
C LEU A 170 4.14 -0.46 -1.92
N GLU A 171 3.30 -0.15 -2.91
CA GLU A 171 3.73 0.39 -4.20
C GLU A 171 4.46 1.72 -4.02
N VAL A 172 3.93 2.63 -3.20
CA VAL A 172 4.58 3.91 -2.89
C VAL A 172 5.94 3.67 -2.22
N ILE A 173 6.01 2.82 -1.20
CA ILE A 173 7.26 2.49 -0.50
C ILE A 173 8.30 1.92 -1.47
N SER A 174 7.89 0.99 -2.35
CA SER A 174 8.77 0.38 -3.35
C SER A 174 9.37 1.40 -4.32
N ASN A 175 8.62 2.46 -4.66
CA ASN A 175 9.08 3.54 -5.54
C ASN A 175 10.02 4.53 -4.84
N LEU A 176 9.97 4.61 -3.50
CA LEU A 176 10.84 5.47 -2.70
C LEU A 176 12.16 4.78 -2.32
N LEU A 177 12.20 3.44 -2.34
CA LEU A 177 13.40 2.67 -2.05
C LEU A 177 14.42 2.76 -3.21
N PRO A 178 15.72 2.97 -2.91
CA PRO A 178 16.73 3.16 -3.95
C PRO A 178 17.03 1.84 -4.66
N SER A 179 16.63 1.70 -5.93
CA SER A 179 16.90 0.47 -6.69
C SER A 179 18.41 0.26 -6.85
N THR A 180 18.91 -0.92 -6.48
CA THR A 180 20.32 -1.32 -6.71
C THR A 180 20.61 -1.63 -8.17
N GLU A 181 19.59 -1.57 -9.03
CA GLU A 181 19.65 -1.86 -10.46
C GLU A 181 18.95 -0.72 -11.21
N TYR A 182 19.57 -0.23 -12.30
CA TYR A 182 18.89 0.64 -13.25
C TYR A 182 17.75 -0.18 -13.88
N ASN A 183 16.53 -0.02 -13.35
CA ASN A 183 15.33 -0.54 -13.96
C ASN A 183 14.69 0.60 -14.75
N PRO A 184 14.66 0.54 -16.10
CA PRO A 184 13.91 1.51 -16.87
C PRO A 184 12.44 1.46 -16.39
N PRO A 185 11.71 2.59 -16.40
CA PRO A 185 10.31 2.61 -15.98
C PRO A 185 9.59 1.46 -16.69
N GLN A 186 9.15 0.47 -15.92
CA GLN A 186 8.30 -0.58 -16.46
C GLN A 186 7.04 0.14 -16.91
N LYS A 187 6.94 0.39 -18.22
CA LYS A 187 5.65 0.69 -18.84
C LYS A 187 4.69 -0.37 -18.33
N SER A 188 3.49 0.09 -18.01
CA SER A 188 2.25 -0.61 -17.63
C SER A 188 1.89 -1.88 -18.44
N GLY A 189 2.81 -2.51 -19.18
CA GLY A 189 2.63 -3.75 -19.90
C GLY A 189 2.30 -4.94 -19.00
N TYR A 190 2.72 -4.97 -17.72
CA TYR A 190 2.29 -6.04 -16.81
C TYR A 190 0.83 -5.88 -16.39
N LEU A 191 0.41 -4.68 -15.99
CA LEU A 191 -0.99 -4.36 -15.71
C LEU A 191 -1.88 -4.50 -16.95
N GLU A 192 -1.41 -4.10 -18.13
CA GLU A 192 -2.12 -4.27 -19.41
C GLU A 192 -2.21 -5.75 -19.79
N LYS A 193 -1.17 -6.55 -19.54
CA LYS A 193 -1.18 -8.00 -19.78
C LYS A 193 -2.10 -8.71 -18.79
N ARG A 194 -2.09 -8.35 -17.51
CA ARG A 194 -2.99 -8.91 -16.49
C ARG A 194 -4.44 -8.48 -16.72
N TYR A 195 -4.70 -7.22 -17.07
CA TYR A 195 -6.03 -6.75 -17.50
C TYR A 195 -6.50 -7.53 -18.72
N LYS A 196 -5.66 -7.69 -19.74
CA LYS A 196 -6.00 -8.51 -20.92
C LYS A 196 -6.22 -9.98 -20.57
N THR A 197 -5.45 -10.56 -19.65
CA THR A 197 -5.63 -11.94 -19.21
C THR A 197 -6.91 -12.11 -18.39
N ALA A 198 -7.20 -11.22 -17.45
CA ALA A 198 -8.43 -11.22 -16.65
C ALA A 198 -9.66 -11.00 -17.55
N HIS A 199 -9.57 -10.06 -18.50
CA HIS A 199 -10.61 -9.80 -19.49
C HIS A 199 -10.80 -10.99 -20.45
N LEU A 200 -9.73 -11.68 -20.85
CA LEU A 200 -9.80 -12.88 -21.70
C LEU A 200 -10.38 -14.08 -20.95
N GLN A 201 -10.01 -14.26 -19.67
CA GLN A 201 -10.61 -15.28 -18.80
C GLN A 201 -12.09 -15.01 -18.57
N PHE A 202 -12.48 -13.75 -18.35
CA PHE A 202 -13.86 -13.33 -18.24
C PHE A 202 -14.66 -13.63 -19.52
N ILE A 203 -14.14 -13.28 -20.71
CA ILE A 203 -14.78 -13.60 -21.99
C ILE A 203 -14.93 -15.12 -22.18
N LEU A 204 -13.85 -15.89 -21.98
CA LEU A 204 -13.88 -17.36 -22.14
C LEU A 204 -14.92 -17.99 -21.22
N PHE A 205 -15.01 -17.51 -19.99
CA PHE A 205 -15.98 -17.98 -19.01
C PHE A 205 -17.43 -17.68 -19.43
N VAL A 206 -17.69 -16.49 -19.98
CA VAL A 206 -19.02 -16.14 -20.52
C VAL A 206 -19.36 -16.99 -21.74
N THR A 207 -18.44 -17.21 -22.68
CA THR A 207 -18.70 -18.01 -23.89
C THR A 207 -18.87 -19.50 -23.67
N LEU A 208 -18.41 -20.05 -22.53
CA LEU A 208 -18.60 -21.46 -22.19
C LEU A 208 -19.90 -21.72 -21.41
N LEU A 209 -20.62 -20.66 -21.01
CA LEU A 209 -21.88 -20.74 -20.25
C LEU A 209 -23.14 -20.47 -21.10
N PHE A 210 -22.97 -20.21 -22.40
CA PHE A 210 -24.03 -20.07 -23.41
C PHE A 210 -23.73 -20.99 -24.59
#